data_AF-A0A936LLQ0-F1
#
_entry.id   AF-A0A936LLQ0-F1
#
_cell.length_a   1.000
_cell.length_b   1.000
_cell.length_c   1.000
_cell.angle_alpha   90.00
_cell.angle_beta   90.00
_cell.angle_gamma   90.00
#
_symmetry.space_group_name_H-M   'P 1'
#
loop_
_entity.id
_entity.type
_entity.pdbx_description
1 polymer ?
#
loop_
_entity_poly.entity_id
_entity_poly.type
_entity_poly.pdbx_seq_one_letter_code
_entity_poly.pdbx_strand_id
1 'polypeptide(L)'
;MREHLDRYKQTILNATPVAALNGAAPKFAAGFGSQGLALHDALARYDKAVGYPMAWFFHMLTLRSVPHALANAVIDDVQSGFRYLPDRDAEIVKDWLYRPYGF
;
A
#
# COMPACT_ATOMS: atom_id res chain seq x y z
N MET A 1 -27.29 20.93 0.92
CA MET A 1 -25.93 21.05 1.48
C MET A 1 -26.05 21.19 2.99
N ARG A 2 -25.35 20.37 3.77
CA ARG A 2 -25.33 20.48 5.23
C ARG A 2 -23.88 20.31 5.69
N GLU A 3 -23.26 21.45 5.99
CA GLU A 3 -21.94 21.55 6.59
C GLU A 3 -22.09 21.31 8.10
N HIS A 4 -21.25 20.42 8.65
CA HIS A 4 -21.10 20.25 10.10
C HIS A 4 -19.59 20.25 10.40
N LEU A 5 -19.15 21.26 11.15
CA LEU A 5 -17.77 21.45 11.60
C LEU A 5 -17.57 20.79 12.96
N ASP A 6 -16.51 19.98 13.07
CA ASP A 6 -16.07 19.36 14.33
C ASP A 6 -15.38 20.36 15.28
N ARG A 7 -15.45 20.08 16.58
CA ARG A 7 -15.13 20.98 17.70
C ARG A 7 -13.62 21.24 17.91
N TYR A 8 -12.71 20.45 17.34
CA TYR A 8 -11.29 20.49 17.75
C TYR A 8 -10.30 21.21 16.82
N LYS A 9 -10.77 21.86 15.74
CA LYS A 9 -9.89 22.59 14.78
C LYS A 9 -8.66 21.78 14.33
N GLN A 10 -8.75 20.45 14.30
CA GLN A 10 -7.74 19.62 13.65
C GLN A 10 -8.18 19.37 12.21
N THR A 11 -7.26 19.55 11.28
CA THR A 11 -7.43 19.13 9.88
C THR A 11 -7.47 17.61 9.86
N ILE A 12 -8.67 17.03 9.98
CA ILE A 12 -8.87 15.61 9.71
C ILE A 12 -8.82 15.44 8.19
N LEU A 13 -7.67 15.02 7.68
CA LEU A 13 -7.50 14.58 6.30
C LEU A 13 -8.22 13.23 6.14
N ASN A 14 -9.50 13.28 5.79
CA ASN A 14 -10.22 12.09 5.32
C ASN A 14 -9.84 11.85 3.86
N ALA A 15 -8.97 10.87 3.64
CA ALA A 15 -8.75 10.31 2.31
C ALA A 15 -9.79 9.22 2.09
N THR A 16 -10.87 9.53 1.38
CA THR A 16 -11.75 8.49 0.83
C THR A 16 -11.09 7.99 -0.45
N PRO A 17 -10.52 6.77 -0.49
CA PRO A 17 -9.94 6.23 -1.71
C PRO A 17 -11.08 6.04 -2.72
N VAL A 18 -11.15 6.94 -3.70
CA VAL A 18 -12.03 6.75 -4.86
C VAL A 18 -11.24 5.88 -5.83
N ALA A 19 -11.59 4.60 -5.92
CA ALA A 19 -11.00 3.71 -6.88
C ALA A 19 -11.20 4.28 -8.29
N ALA A 20 -10.12 4.61 -9.00
CA ALA A 20 -10.17 4.99 -10.41
C ALA A 20 -10.43 3.79 -11.34
N LEU A 21 -10.73 2.62 -10.76
CA LEU A 21 -10.83 1.36 -11.48
C LEU A 21 -12.27 1.12 -11.94
N ASN A 22 -12.54 1.38 -13.22
CA ASN A 22 -13.68 0.80 -13.91
C ASN A 22 -13.38 -0.69 -14.22
N GLY A 23 -13.55 -1.60 -13.24
CA GLY A 23 -13.37 -3.05 -13.48
C GLY A 23 -12.93 -3.87 -12.27
N ALA A 24 -12.54 -5.13 -12.51
CA ALA A 24 -12.01 -6.03 -11.49
C ALA A 24 -10.59 -5.62 -11.06
N ALA A 25 -10.29 -5.71 -9.76
CA ALA A 25 -8.96 -5.37 -9.22
C ALA A 25 -7.85 -6.10 -10.00
N PRO A 26 -6.77 -5.39 -10.41
CA PRO A 26 -5.66 -6.03 -11.10
C PRO A 26 -5.08 -7.13 -10.23
N LYS A 27 -4.75 -8.28 -10.81
CA LYS A 27 -4.01 -9.31 -10.08
C LYS A 27 -2.56 -8.85 -9.92
N PHE A 28 -2.03 -8.97 -8.71
CA PHE A 28 -0.61 -8.70 -8.49
C PHE A 28 0.23 -9.75 -9.22
N ALA A 29 1.02 -9.32 -10.19
CA ALA A 29 1.79 -10.18 -11.08
C ALA A 29 3.30 -10.03 -10.83
N ALA A 30 3.74 -10.27 -9.59
CA ALA A 30 5.16 -10.50 -9.31
C ALA A 30 5.45 -12.00 -9.33
N GLY A 31 6.58 -12.40 -9.90
CA GLY A 31 7.09 -13.76 -9.75
C GLY A 31 7.42 -14.04 -8.28
N PHE A 32 7.22 -15.28 -7.82
CA PHE A 32 7.73 -15.68 -6.50
C PHE A 32 9.23 -15.40 -6.42
N GLY A 33 9.68 -14.74 -5.35
CA GLY A 33 11.09 -14.36 -5.16
C GLY A 33 11.54 -13.11 -5.92
N SER A 34 10.63 -12.31 -6.46
CA SER A 34 10.99 -11.00 -7.02
C SER A 34 11.54 -10.08 -5.92
N GLN A 35 12.72 -9.49 -6.14
CA GLN A 35 13.42 -8.58 -5.23
C GLN A 35 13.99 -7.37 -6.02
N GLY A 36 14.34 -6.31 -5.30
CA GLY A 36 14.92 -5.08 -5.81
C GLY A 36 14.10 -4.45 -6.93
N LEU A 37 14.74 -4.19 -8.07
CA LEU A 37 14.11 -3.50 -9.20
C LEU A 37 12.89 -4.25 -9.76
N ALA A 38 12.91 -5.58 -9.79
CA ALA A 38 11.79 -6.37 -10.28
C ALA A 38 10.57 -6.25 -9.37
N LEU A 39 10.79 -6.22 -8.05
CA LEU A 39 9.73 -6.00 -7.08
C LEU A 39 9.20 -4.57 -7.18
N HIS A 40 10.09 -3.58 -7.27
CA HIS A 40 9.71 -2.17 -7.48
C HIS A 40 8.83 -1.98 -8.72
N ASP A 41 9.24 -2.54 -9.86
CA ASP A 41 8.48 -2.45 -11.12
C ASP A 41 7.08 -3.04 -10.98
N ALA A 42 6.95 -4.19 -10.29
CA ALA A 42 5.66 -4.82 -10.06
C ALA A 42 4.75 -3.96 -9.18
N LEU A 43 5.28 -3.37 -8.10
CA LEU A 43 4.57 -2.45 -7.22
C LEU A 43 4.12 -1.19 -7.97
N ALA A 44 5.04 -0.56 -8.72
CA ALA A 44 4.77 0.65 -9.48
C ALA A 44 3.71 0.41 -10.57
N ARG A 45 3.77 -0.74 -11.27
CA ARG A 45 2.74 -1.12 -12.26
C ARG A 45 1.38 -1.32 -11.61
N TYR A 46 1.34 -1.97 -10.45
CA TYR A 46 0.09 -2.19 -9.72
C TYR A 46 -0.52 -0.87 -9.24
N ASP A 47 0.27 -0.03 -8.58
CA ASP A 47 -0.18 1.28 -8.08
C ASP A 47 -0.66 2.18 -9.21
N LYS A 48 0.04 2.18 -10.35
CA LYS A 48 -0.39 2.89 -11.57
C LYS A 48 -1.71 2.35 -12.13
N ALA A 49 -1.91 1.03 -12.10
CA ALA A 49 -3.14 0.41 -12.58
C ALA A 49 -4.34 0.74 -11.68
N VAL A 50 -4.13 0.83 -10.36
CA VAL A 50 -5.18 1.19 -9.40
C VAL A 50 -5.43 2.71 -9.36
N GLY A 51 -4.40 3.51 -9.66
CA GLY A 51 -4.48 4.96 -9.82
C GLY A 51 -4.03 5.78 -8.61
N TYR A 52 -3.44 5.15 -7.59
CA TYR A 52 -2.87 5.84 -6.43
C TYR A 52 -1.68 5.05 -5.83
N PRO A 53 -0.70 5.73 -5.20
CA PRO A 53 0.45 5.07 -4.59
C PRO A 53 0.04 4.22 -3.37
N MET A 54 0.81 3.18 -3.06
CA MET A 54 0.51 2.25 -1.94
C MET A 54 -0.81 1.49 -2.10
N ALA A 55 -1.39 1.43 -3.30
CA ALA A 55 -2.61 0.67 -3.55
C ALA A 55 -2.43 -0.82 -3.25
N TRP A 56 -1.24 -1.37 -3.53
CA TRP A 56 -0.92 -2.77 -3.20
C TRP A 56 -1.07 -3.07 -1.70
N PHE A 57 -0.70 -2.14 -0.82
CA PHE A 57 -0.75 -2.34 0.63
C PHE A 57 -2.20 -2.32 1.12
N PHE A 58 -2.97 -1.30 0.75
CA PHE A 58 -4.38 -1.24 1.13
C PHE A 58 -5.20 -2.39 0.55
N HIS A 59 -4.91 -2.76 -0.70
CA HIS A 59 -5.55 -3.91 -1.30
C HIS A 59 -5.12 -5.20 -0.60
N MET A 60 -3.87 -5.38 -0.19
CA MET A 60 -3.47 -6.53 0.65
C MET A 60 -4.27 -6.61 1.96
N LEU A 61 -4.60 -5.46 2.58
CA LEU A 61 -5.37 -5.42 3.82
C LEU A 61 -6.87 -5.66 3.64
N THR A 62 -7.45 -5.18 2.54
CA THR A 62 -8.91 -5.11 2.33
C THR A 62 -9.42 -6.16 1.34
N LEU A 63 -8.57 -6.60 0.42
CA LEU A 63 -8.89 -7.48 -0.69
C LEU A 63 -7.91 -8.67 -0.68
N ARG A 64 -8.40 -9.89 -0.83
CA ARG A 64 -7.51 -11.07 -0.99
C ARG A 64 -6.80 -11.12 -2.36
N SER A 65 -6.61 -9.97 -3.02
CA SER A 65 -6.00 -9.84 -4.35
C SER A 65 -4.47 -9.75 -4.31
N VAL A 66 -3.89 -9.46 -3.14
CA VAL A 66 -2.44 -9.34 -2.95
C VAL A 66 -2.01 -10.25 -1.78
N PRO A 67 -0.95 -11.07 -1.93
CA PRO A 67 -0.50 -11.95 -0.86
C PRO A 67 0.15 -11.17 0.29
N HIS A 68 -0.10 -11.56 1.55
CA HIS A 68 0.61 -10.99 2.71
C HIS A 68 2.14 -11.20 2.66
N ALA A 69 2.60 -12.23 1.95
CA ALA A 69 4.02 -12.46 1.69
C ALA A 69 4.70 -11.27 0.98
N LEU A 70 3.92 -10.43 0.28
CA LEU A 70 4.45 -9.22 -0.36
C LEU A 70 4.99 -8.21 0.65
N ALA A 71 4.33 -8.03 1.80
CA ALA A 71 4.82 -7.14 2.85
C ALA A 71 6.20 -7.59 3.37
N ASN A 72 6.39 -8.90 3.55
CA ASN A 72 7.70 -9.46 3.92
C ASN A 72 8.75 -9.17 2.85
N ALA A 73 8.43 -9.39 1.56
CA ALA A 73 9.37 -9.14 0.47
C ALA A 73 9.77 -7.66 0.37
N VAL A 74 8.84 -6.74 0.59
CA VAL A 74 9.12 -5.29 0.60
C VAL A 74 10.03 -4.91 1.77
N ILE A 75 9.78 -5.45 2.97
CA ILE A 75 10.63 -5.15 4.13
C ILE A 75 12.02 -5.79 4.01
N ASP A 76 12.13 -6.98 3.43
CA ASP A 76 13.42 -7.62 3.12
C ASP A 76 14.25 -6.77 2.14
N ASP A 77 13.62 -6.25 1.09
CA ASP A 77 14.24 -5.33 0.13
C ASP A 77 14.72 -4.03 0.80
N VAL A 78 13.88 -3.43 1.64
CA VAL A 78 14.22 -2.20 2.37
C VAL A 78 15.41 -2.45 3.31
N GLN A 79 15.42 -3.58 4.02
CA GLN A 79 16.54 -3.99 4.88
C GLN A 79 17.82 -4.29 4.07
N SER A 80 17.66 -4.80 2.85
CA SER A 80 18.74 -5.03 1.89
C SER A 80 19.28 -3.73 1.26
N GLY A 81 18.70 -2.58 1.58
CA GLY A 81 19.16 -1.26 1.14
C GLY A 81 18.46 -0.72 -0.11
N PHE A 82 17.45 -1.40 -0.63
CA PHE A 82 16.64 -0.90 -1.74
C PHE A 82 15.68 0.19 -1.24
N ARG A 83 15.88 1.43 -1.70
CA ARG A 83 15.06 2.59 -1.32
C ARG A 83 14.17 3.07 -2.45
N TYR A 84 13.09 2.33 -2.69
CA TYR A 84 12.04 2.72 -3.64
C TYR A 84 10.72 3.12 -2.96
N LEU A 85 10.59 2.89 -1.66
CA LEU A 85 9.53 3.45 -0.81
C LEU A 85 10.07 4.66 -0.03
N PRO A 86 9.24 5.69 0.22
CA PRO A 86 9.51 6.69 1.25
C PRO A 86 9.66 6.03 2.64
N ASP A 87 10.54 6.55 3.49
CA ASP A 87 10.79 5.99 4.83
C ASP A 87 9.51 5.89 5.68
N ARG A 88 8.60 6.86 5.54
CA ARG A 88 7.30 6.83 6.22
C ARG A 88 6.48 5.61 5.85
N ASP A 89 6.41 5.28 4.56
CA ASP A 89 5.59 4.18 4.06
C ASP A 89 6.23 2.83 4.43
N ALA A 90 7.56 2.75 4.40
CA ALA A 90 8.30 1.57 4.86
C ALA A 90 8.04 1.29 6.35
N GLU A 91 8.02 2.33 7.20
CA GLU A 91 7.70 2.18 8.62
C GLU A 91 6.26 1.74 8.86
N ILE A 92 5.28 2.20 8.04
CA ILE A 92 3.89 1.72 8.11
C ILE A 92 3.80 0.22 7.81
N VAL A 93 4.46 -0.26 6.76
CA VAL A 93 4.47 -1.68 6.39
C VAL A 93 5.14 -2.53 7.47
N LYS A 94 6.23 -2.02 8.04
CA LYS A 94 6.98 -2.67 9.12
C LYS A 94 6.17 -2.76 10.40
N ASP A 95 5.56 -1.66 10.86
CA ASP A 95 4.69 -1.65 12.05
C ASP A 95 3.52 -2.62 11.88
N TRP A 96 2.89 -2.62 10.69
CA TRP A 96 1.84 -3.58 10.37
C TRP A 96 2.31 -5.05 10.41
N LEU A 97 3.54 -5.37 9.98
CA LEU A 97 4.08 -6.72 10.10
C LEU A 97 4.29 -7.16 11.55
N TYR A 98 4.71 -6.24 12.43
CA TYR A 98 4.89 -6.53 13.86
C TYR A 98 3.56 -6.61 14.61
N ARG A 99 2.57 -5.81 14.23
CA ARG A 99 1.23 -5.76 14.84
C ARG A 99 0.14 -5.72 13.76
N PRO A 100 -0.13 -6.85 13.11
CA PRO A 100 -1.16 -6.91 12.09
C PRO A 100 -2.52 -6.59 12.73
N TYR A 101 -3.20 -5.57 12.19
CA TYR A 101 -4.49 -5.06 12.68
C TYR A 101 -4.49 -4.48 14.11
N GLY A 102 -3.31 -4.13 14.64
CA GLY A 102 -3.18 -3.46 15.93
C GLY A 102 -3.40 -1.94 15.80
N PHE A 103 -4.64 -1.52 15.62
CA PHE A 103 -5.04 -0.10 15.67
C PHE A 103 -5.51 0.28 17.07
#